data_AF-A0AAU7W959-F1
#
_entry.id   AF-A0AAU7W959-F1
#
_cell.length_a   1.000
_cell.length_b   1.000
_cell.length_c   1.000
_cell.angle_alpha   90.00
_cell.angle_beta   90.00
_cell.angle_gamma   90.00
#
_symmetry.space_group_name_H-M   'P 1'
#
loop_
_entity.id
_entity.type
_entity.pdbx_description
1 polymer ?
#
loop_
_entity_poly.entity_id
_entity_poly.type
_entity_poly.pdbx_seq_one_letter_code
_entity_poly.pdbx_strand_id
1 'polypeptide(L)'
;MATKSGATKIFAVALGILTAIGGFVDIGDLVTNAVVGSRFGLGLVWVVIVGVVGICVYAQMAGRVAAVSGRATFEIVRERLGPRAALANLTGSFLINLLTVTAEIGGIALTLQLASSLPPAVWIPLAMFGVWIAVWRAKFSFLENTTGLLGLTLVVFLVAVFLLGPDWGDLGGQLVPHVPQGETIATYAFYAIALFGAAMTPYEVFFFSSGAIEDGWTAKDLAQSKANVFVGFPLGGLLSIAIAACATIVLLPRDIEVTSPPRSSCPSPTPAA
;
A
#
# COMPACT_ATOMS: atom_id res chain seq x y z
N MET A 1 7.10 -42.02 -1.15
CA MET A 1 6.14 -41.10 -1.84
C MET A 1 5.57 -40.01 -0.92
N ALA A 2 6.26 -39.63 0.19
CA ALA A 2 5.69 -38.77 1.25
C ALA A 2 6.35 -37.38 1.41
N THR A 3 7.29 -36.99 0.53
CA THR A 3 8.08 -35.74 0.66
C THR A 3 7.57 -34.57 -0.19
N LYS A 4 6.66 -34.79 -1.15
CA LYS A 4 6.13 -33.71 -2.02
C LYS A 4 5.04 -32.83 -1.38
N SER A 5 4.37 -33.29 -0.31
CA SER A 5 3.23 -32.57 0.29
C SER A 5 3.65 -31.40 1.19
N GLY A 6 4.73 -31.57 1.98
CA GLY A 6 5.21 -30.53 2.91
C GLY A 6 5.82 -29.32 2.22
N ALA A 7 6.70 -29.54 1.23
CA ALA A 7 7.33 -28.46 0.47
C ALA A 7 6.30 -27.63 -0.31
N THR A 8 5.27 -28.27 -0.85
CA THR A 8 4.19 -27.59 -1.59
C THR A 8 3.31 -26.74 -0.66
N LYS A 9 3.07 -27.19 0.57
CA LYS A 9 2.35 -26.39 1.59
C LYS A 9 3.17 -25.20 2.07
N ILE A 10 4.46 -25.38 2.33
CA ILE A 10 5.35 -24.28 2.74
C ILE A 10 5.43 -23.24 1.62
N PHE A 11 5.56 -23.68 0.37
CA PHE A 11 5.58 -22.80 -0.79
C PHE A 11 4.26 -22.03 -0.96
N ALA A 12 3.12 -22.68 -0.76
CA ALA A 12 1.81 -22.02 -0.82
C ALA A 12 1.60 -21.00 0.31
N VAL A 13 2.08 -21.28 1.53
CA VAL A 13 2.04 -20.33 2.65
C VAL A 13 2.97 -19.15 2.39
N ALA A 14 4.20 -19.41 1.92
CA ALA A 14 5.14 -18.36 1.55
C ALA A 14 4.58 -17.47 0.44
N LEU A 15 3.97 -18.07 -0.59
CA LEU A 15 3.31 -17.34 -1.67
C LEU A 15 2.14 -16.50 -1.15
N GLY A 16 1.31 -17.04 -0.25
CA GLY A 16 0.21 -16.29 0.37
C GLY A 16 0.66 -15.14 1.29
N ILE A 17 1.84 -15.24 1.91
CA ILE A 17 2.46 -14.13 2.66
C ILE A 17 3.03 -13.09 1.69
N LEU A 18 3.66 -13.54 0.59
CA LEU A 18 4.19 -12.66 -0.45
C LEU A 18 3.09 -11.85 -1.14
N THR A 19 1.95 -12.48 -1.45
CA THR A 19 0.81 -11.77 -2.04
C THR A 19 0.21 -10.76 -1.07
N ALA A 20 0.16 -11.07 0.23
CA ALA A 20 -0.24 -10.11 1.26
C ALA A 20 0.73 -8.92 1.39
N ILE A 21 2.05 -9.13 1.23
CA ILE A 21 3.04 -8.04 1.17
C ILE A 21 2.87 -7.23 -0.12
N GLY A 22 2.55 -7.89 -1.24
CA GLY A 22 2.26 -7.24 -2.52
C GLY A 22 1.13 -6.22 -2.46
N GLY A 23 0.15 -6.41 -1.56
CA GLY A 23 -0.93 -5.44 -1.31
C GLY A 23 -0.43 -4.08 -0.79
N PHE A 24 0.75 -4.04 -0.16
CA PHE A 24 1.39 -2.80 0.31
C PHE A 24 2.23 -2.11 -0.78
N VAL A 25 2.35 -2.71 -1.97
CA VAL A 25 3.01 -2.08 -3.12
C VAL A 25 2.01 -1.16 -3.81
N ASP A 26 1.52 -0.18 -3.08
CA ASP A 26 0.61 0.85 -3.55
C ASP A 26 1.35 2.18 -3.54
N ILE A 27 1.37 2.89 -4.68
CA ILE A 27 2.09 4.16 -4.79
C ILE A 27 1.58 5.19 -3.76
N GLY A 28 0.30 5.11 -3.40
CA GLY A 28 -0.31 5.91 -2.36
C GLY A 28 0.31 5.64 -0.99
N ASP A 29 0.54 4.38 -0.64
CA ASP A 29 1.25 4.02 0.60
C ASP A 29 2.71 4.49 0.56
N LEU A 30 3.44 4.22 -0.53
CA LEU A 30 4.84 4.64 -0.67
C LEU A 30 4.99 6.17 -0.53
N VAL A 31 4.18 6.94 -1.25
CA VAL A 31 4.23 8.40 -1.23
C VAL A 31 3.79 8.92 0.14
N THR A 32 2.71 8.40 0.71
CA THR A 32 2.20 8.90 1.99
C THR A 32 3.20 8.65 3.13
N ASN A 33 3.80 7.46 3.20
CA ASN A 33 4.85 7.16 4.18
C ASN A 33 6.09 8.02 3.98
N ALA A 34 6.52 8.25 2.73
CA ALA A 34 7.66 9.10 2.43
C ALA A 34 7.42 10.57 2.82
N VAL A 35 6.23 11.12 2.49
CA VAL A 35 5.84 12.49 2.85
C VAL A 35 5.77 12.65 4.35
N VAL A 36 5.12 11.70 5.04
CA VAL A 36 5.02 11.72 6.50
C VAL A 36 6.39 11.66 7.15
N GLY A 37 7.27 10.74 6.72
CA GLY A 37 8.63 10.64 7.25
C GLY A 37 9.45 11.91 7.02
N SER A 38 9.34 12.53 5.84
CA SER A 38 10.06 13.77 5.52
C SER A 38 9.59 15.01 6.28
N ARG A 39 8.38 14.98 6.89
CA ARG A 39 7.74 16.17 7.48
C ARG A 39 7.48 16.04 8.98
N PHE A 40 7.18 14.83 9.44
CA PHE A 40 6.82 14.53 10.84
C PHE A 40 7.76 13.51 11.49
N GLY A 41 8.82 13.09 10.79
CA GLY A 41 9.69 12.02 11.25
C GLY A 41 8.90 10.74 11.53
N LEU A 42 9.17 10.12 12.68
CA LEU A 42 8.42 8.93 13.14
C LEU A 42 7.20 9.23 14.03
N GLY A 43 6.79 10.49 14.18
CA GLY A 43 5.71 10.89 15.08
C GLY A 43 4.33 10.34 14.71
N LEU A 44 4.14 9.89 13.46
CA LEU A 44 2.89 9.31 12.95
C LEU A 44 2.93 7.78 12.81
N VAL A 45 4.00 7.10 13.24
CA VAL A 45 4.13 5.62 13.14
C VAL A 45 2.97 4.89 13.82
N TRP A 46 2.44 5.44 14.92
CA TRP A 46 1.30 4.85 15.62
C TRP A 46 0.07 4.68 14.71
N VAL A 47 -0.12 5.58 13.73
CA VAL A 47 -1.22 5.50 12.76
C VAL A 47 -1.07 4.27 11.87
N VAL A 48 0.16 3.98 11.42
CA VAL A 48 0.46 2.77 10.64
C VAL A 48 0.12 1.53 11.46
N ILE A 49 0.51 1.50 12.74
CA ILE A 49 0.20 0.38 13.65
C ILE A 49 -1.32 0.19 13.76
N VAL A 50 -2.07 1.27 13.98
CA VAL A 50 -3.54 1.22 14.06
C VAL A 50 -4.15 0.77 12.74
N GLY A 51 -3.65 1.24 11.61
CA GLY A 51 -4.07 0.82 10.26
C GLY A 51 -3.83 -0.67 10.02
N VAL A 52 -2.64 -1.18 10.34
CA VAL A 52 -2.27 -2.60 10.24
C VAL A 52 -3.19 -3.49 11.09
N VAL A 53 -3.48 -3.07 12.31
CA VAL A 53 -4.43 -3.79 13.18
C VAL A 53 -5.83 -3.78 12.56
N GLY A 54 -6.26 -2.62 12.06
CA GLY A 54 -7.55 -2.44 11.37
C GLY A 54 -7.69 -3.37 10.17
N ILE A 55 -6.73 -3.36 9.25
CA ILE A 55 -6.77 -4.21 8.04
C ILE A 55 -6.65 -5.70 8.39
N CYS A 56 -5.89 -6.09 9.42
CA CYS A 56 -5.85 -7.48 9.90
C CYS A 56 -7.24 -7.97 10.34
N VAL A 57 -7.92 -7.17 11.17
CA VAL A 57 -9.28 -7.49 11.64
C VAL A 57 -10.23 -7.56 10.45
N TYR A 58 -10.14 -6.59 9.55
CA TYR A 58 -11.03 -6.49 8.40
C TYR A 58 -10.84 -7.65 7.42
N ALA A 59 -9.61 -7.96 7.04
CA ALA A 59 -9.27 -9.08 6.16
C ALA A 59 -9.71 -10.43 6.77
N GLN A 60 -9.55 -10.60 8.09
CA GLN A 60 -10.10 -11.79 8.76
C GLN A 60 -11.61 -11.88 8.66
N MET A 61 -12.33 -10.79 8.89
CA MET A 61 -13.78 -10.78 8.79
C MET A 61 -14.24 -11.06 7.36
N ALA A 62 -13.62 -10.41 6.37
CA ALA A 62 -13.91 -10.60 4.96
C ALA A 62 -13.66 -12.06 4.52
N GLY A 63 -12.52 -12.64 4.89
CA GLY A 63 -12.19 -14.04 4.59
C GLY A 63 -13.17 -15.03 5.24
N ARG A 64 -13.60 -14.78 6.48
CA ARG A 64 -14.61 -15.61 7.16
C ARG A 64 -15.96 -15.56 6.45
N VAL A 65 -16.38 -14.36 6.05
CA VAL A 65 -17.63 -14.16 5.34
C VAL A 65 -17.59 -14.89 4.00
N ALA A 66 -16.54 -14.69 3.20
CA ALA A 66 -16.39 -15.36 1.90
C ALA A 66 -16.37 -16.90 2.04
N ALA A 67 -15.52 -17.43 2.93
CA ALA A 67 -15.33 -18.89 3.07
C ALA A 67 -16.55 -19.64 3.64
N VAL A 68 -17.40 -18.97 4.42
CA VAL A 68 -18.58 -19.60 5.04
C VAL A 68 -19.84 -19.38 4.21
N SER A 69 -20.03 -18.17 3.67
CA SER A 69 -21.22 -17.85 2.88
C SER A 69 -21.13 -18.31 1.43
N GLY A 70 -19.91 -18.56 0.91
CA GLY A 70 -19.67 -18.84 -0.50
C GLY A 70 -19.98 -17.66 -1.42
N ARG A 71 -20.07 -16.44 -0.85
CA ARG A 71 -20.49 -15.23 -1.57
C ARG A 71 -19.53 -14.09 -1.26
N ALA A 72 -19.27 -13.25 -2.26
CA ALA A 72 -18.44 -12.07 -2.09
C ALA A 72 -19.15 -11.01 -1.23
N THR A 73 -18.39 -10.20 -0.51
CA THR A 73 -18.91 -9.18 0.43
C THR A 73 -19.91 -8.24 -0.26
N PHE A 74 -19.66 -7.89 -1.52
CA PHE A 74 -20.52 -6.99 -2.29
C PHE A 74 -21.94 -7.55 -2.49
N GLU A 75 -22.05 -8.86 -2.70
CA GLU A 75 -23.33 -9.52 -2.92
C GLU A 75 -24.18 -9.53 -1.63
N ILE A 76 -23.53 -9.73 -0.49
CA ILE A 76 -24.14 -9.74 0.83
C ILE A 76 -24.65 -8.34 1.21
N VAL A 77 -23.88 -7.30 0.91
CA VAL A 77 -24.31 -5.90 1.09
C VAL A 77 -25.61 -5.64 0.33
N ARG A 78 -25.69 -6.10 -0.92
CA ARG A 78 -26.89 -5.93 -1.75
C ARG A 78 -28.11 -6.68 -1.21
N GLU A 79 -27.92 -7.91 -0.74
CA GLU A 79 -29.02 -8.71 -0.23
C GLU A 79 -29.52 -8.22 1.14
N ARG A 80 -28.62 -7.85 2.06
CA ARG A 80 -28.97 -7.49 3.44
C ARG A 80 -29.36 -6.04 3.64
N LEU A 81 -28.71 -5.11 2.93
CA LEU A 81 -28.93 -3.66 3.08
C LEU A 81 -29.77 -3.06 1.95
N GLY A 82 -30.14 -3.88 0.96
CA GLY A 82 -30.96 -3.48 -0.17
C GLY A 82 -30.22 -2.75 -1.28
N PRO A 83 -30.91 -2.45 -2.39
CA PRO A 83 -30.28 -1.95 -3.61
C PRO A 83 -29.69 -0.53 -3.49
N ARG A 84 -30.25 0.33 -2.62
CA ARG A 84 -29.76 1.71 -2.44
C ARG A 84 -28.39 1.72 -1.74
N ALA A 85 -28.25 0.96 -0.65
CA ALA A 85 -26.98 0.83 0.06
C ALA A 85 -25.91 0.16 -0.83
N ALA A 86 -26.30 -0.85 -1.61
CA ALA A 86 -25.43 -1.49 -2.58
C ALA A 86 -24.91 -0.52 -3.65
N LEU A 87 -25.78 0.35 -4.17
CA LEU A 87 -25.40 1.34 -5.18
C LEU A 87 -24.48 2.42 -4.59
N ALA A 88 -24.74 2.88 -3.36
CA ALA A 88 -23.85 3.80 -2.66
C ALA A 88 -22.46 3.19 -2.45
N ASN A 89 -22.40 1.93 -1.99
CA ASN A 89 -21.15 1.18 -1.86
C ASN A 89 -20.45 1.01 -3.21
N LEU A 90 -21.18 0.62 -4.28
CA LEU A 90 -20.64 0.49 -5.63
C LEU A 90 -19.94 1.77 -6.08
N THR A 91 -20.65 2.89 -5.91
CA THR A 91 -20.19 4.20 -6.38
C THR A 91 -18.95 4.63 -5.58
N GLY A 92 -18.98 4.47 -4.26
CA GLY A 92 -17.83 4.77 -3.40
C GLY A 92 -16.60 3.92 -3.76
N SER A 93 -16.75 2.60 -3.88
CA SER A 93 -15.66 1.70 -4.26
C SER A 93 -15.12 2.00 -5.66
N PHE A 94 -16.00 2.30 -6.62
CA PHE A 94 -15.59 2.67 -7.97
C PHE A 94 -14.76 3.97 -7.99
N LEU A 95 -15.19 4.99 -7.25
CA LEU A 95 -14.46 6.27 -7.16
C LEU A 95 -13.10 6.08 -6.49
N ILE A 96 -13.01 5.30 -5.41
CA ILE A 96 -11.74 5.01 -4.74
C ILE A 96 -10.81 4.26 -5.69
N ASN A 97 -11.28 3.22 -6.37
CA ASN A 97 -10.48 2.47 -7.33
C ASN A 97 -10.01 3.36 -8.50
N LEU A 98 -10.85 4.28 -8.97
CA LEU A 98 -10.47 5.23 -10.01
C LEU A 98 -9.33 6.16 -9.52
N LEU A 99 -9.40 6.64 -8.28
CA LEU A 99 -8.34 7.44 -7.67
C LEU A 99 -7.05 6.63 -7.52
N THR A 100 -7.13 5.38 -7.05
CA THR A 100 -5.98 4.48 -6.92
C THR A 100 -5.33 4.23 -8.29
N VAL A 101 -6.10 3.85 -9.31
CA VAL A 101 -5.55 3.63 -10.66
C VAL A 101 -4.93 4.90 -11.23
N THR A 102 -5.51 6.07 -10.96
CA THR A 102 -4.93 7.36 -11.37
C THR A 102 -3.60 7.61 -10.68
N ALA A 103 -3.51 7.34 -9.38
CA ALA A 103 -2.27 7.44 -8.62
C ALA A 103 -1.20 6.49 -9.18
N GLU A 104 -1.54 5.23 -9.44
CA GLU A 104 -0.64 4.21 -9.98
C GLU A 104 -0.09 4.57 -11.37
N ILE A 105 -0.96 5.04 -12.27
CA ILE A 105 -0.53 5.55 -13.58
C ILE A 105 0.41 6.75 -13.42
N GLY A 106 0.11 7.64 -12.46
CA GLY A 106 0.99 8.72 -12.05
C GLY A 106 2.36 8.20 -11.60
N GLY A 107 2.40 7.22 -10.71
CA GLY A 107 3.62 6.58 -10.22
C GLY A 107 4.48 6.00 -11.33
N ILE A 108 3.87 5.29 -12.28
CA ILE A 108 4.57 4.76 -13.46
C ILE A 108 5.14 5.89 -14.32
N ALA A 109 4.36 6.95 -14.57
CA ALA A 109 4.84 8.08 -15.36
C ALA A 109 6.01 8.82 -14.68
N LEU A 110 5.96 8.96 -13.35
CA LEU A 110 7.01 9.61 -12.55
C LEU A 110 8.30 8.79 -12.54
N THR A 111 8.19 7.48 -12.35
CA THR A 111 9.37 6.58 -12.38
C THR A 111 10.02 6.54 -13.77
N LEU A 112 9.21 6.51 -14.84
CA LEU A 112 9.72 6.59 -16.21
C LEU A 112 10.32 7.97 -16.54
N GLN A 113 9.75 9.05 -16.02
CA GLN A 113 10.36 10.38 -16.10
C GLN A 113 11.74 10.40 -15.45
N LEU A 114 11.88 9.83 -14.25
CA LEU A 114 13.17 9.76 -13.54
C LEU A 114 14.21 8.93 -14.32
N ALA A 115 13.79 7.85 -14.99
CA ALA A 115 14.69 6.99 -15.76
C ALA A 115 15.10 7.59 -17.13
N SER A 116 14.17 8.29 -17.80
CA SER A 116 14.35 8.74 -19.19
C SER A 116 14.61 10.23 -19.35
N SER A 117 14.42 11.02 -18.29
CA SER A 117 14.40 12.50 -18.29
C SER A 117 13.35 13.16 -19.20
N LEU A 118 12.41 12.39 -19.77
CA LEU A 118 11.35 12.93 -20.63
C LEU A 118 10.12 13.41 -19.84
N PRO A 119 9.31 14.35 -20.40
CA PRO A 119 8.13 14.88 -19.72
C PRO A 119 7.06 13.80 -19.41
N PRO A 120 6.35 13.90 -18.26
CA PRO A 120 5.31 12.95 -17.88
C PRO A 120 4.17 12.83 -18.89
N ALA A 121 3.90 13.90 -19.64
CA ALA A 121 2.85 13.92 -20.66
C ALA A 121 3.04 12.86 -21.75
N VAL A 122 4.27 12.43 -22.02
CA VAL A 122 4.57 11.34 -22.96
C VAL A 122 4.34 9.98 -22.31
N TRP A 123 4.67 9.85 -21.03
CA TRP A 123 4.61 8.58 -20.31
C TRP A 123 3.20 8.22 -19.83
N ILE A 124 2.35 9.20 -19.52
CA ILE A 124 0.97 8.94 -19.05
C ILE A 124 0.17 8.11 -20.07
N PRO A 125 0.05 8.50 -21.36
CA PRO A 125 -0.68 7.70 -22.34
C PRO A 125 -0.08 6.30 -22.52
N LEU A 126 1.25 6.17 -22.47
CA LEU A 126 1.93 4.88 -22.60
C LEU A 126 1.64 3.98 -21.40
N ALA A 127 1.69 4.52 -20.18
CA ALA A 127 1.36 3.80 -18.95
C ALA A 127 -0.10 3.35 -18.97
N MET A 128 -1.03 4.23 -19.35
CA MET A 128 -2.45 3.88 -19.53
C MET A 128 -2.64 2.74 -20.52
N PHE A 129 -1.96 2.80 -21.67
CA PHE A 129 -2.02 1.75 -22.68
C PHE A 129 -1.42 0.43 -22.20
N GLY A 130 -0.30 0.48 -21.46
CA GLY A 130 0.32 -0.69 -20.85
C GLY A 130 -0.59 -1.37 -19.83
N VAL A 131 -1.20 -0.59 -18.92
CA VAL A 131 -2.18 -1.10 -17.95
C VAL A 131 -3.39 -1.70 -18.67
N TRP A 132 -3.90 -1.04 -19.72
CA TRP A 132 -5.02 -1.56 -20.51
C TRP A 132 -4.70 -2.91 -21.17
N ILE A 133 -3.49 -3.08 -21.73
CA ILE A 133 -3.02 -4.37 -22.27
C ILE A 133 -2.92 -5.42 -21.16
N ALA A 134 -2.37 -5.05 -20.00
CA ALA A 134 -2.22 -5.95 -18.87
C ALA A 134 -3.58 -6.49 -18.42
N VAL A 135 -4.59 -5.62 -18.28
CA VAL A 135 -5.95 -6.01 -17.93
C VAL A 135 -6.56 -6.97 -18.97
N TRP A 136 -6.29 -6.75 -20.26
CA TRP A 136 -6.83 -7.60 -21.33
C TRP A 136 -6.13 -8.95 -21.51
N ARG A 137 -4.82 -9.03 -21.23
CA ARG A 137 -4.00 -10.20 -21.55
C ARG A 137 -3.49 -10.98 -20.35
N ALA A 138 -3.34 -10.35 -19.19
CA ALA A 138 -2.77 -11.01 -18.03
C ALA A 138 -3.83 -11.89 -17.35
N LYS A 139 -3.42 -13.10 -16.98
CA LYS A 139 -4.24 -13.98 -16.13
C LYS A 139 -4.16 -13.49 -14.69
N PHE A 140 -5.23 -13.66 -13.93
CA PHE A 140 -5.30 -13.27 -12.52
C PHE A 140 -4.11 -13.83 -11.70
N SER A 141 -3.85 -15.13 -11.83
CA SER A 141 -2.72 -15.80 -11.15
C SER A 141 -1.34 -15.29 -11.56
N PHE A 142 -1.19 -14.71 -12.75
CA PHE A 142 0.06 -14.07 -13.15
C PHE A 142 0.22 -12.70 -12.47
N LEU A 143 -0.85 -11.89 -12.44
CA LEU A 143 -0.85 -10.58 -11.78
C LEU A 143 -0.56 -10.74 -10.28
N GLU A 144 -1.29 -11.60 -9.60
CA GLU A 144 -1.15 -11.81 -8.15
C GLU A 144 0.27 -12.25 -7.76
N ASN A 145 0.80 -13.28 -8.44
CA ASN A 145 2.15 -13.78 -8.16
C ASN A 145 3.22 -12.74 -8.47
N THR A 146 3.10 -12.02 -9.59
CA THR A 146 4.09 -11.01 -9.99
C THR A 146 4.08 -9.83 -9.02
N THR A 147 2.92 -9.33 -8.63
CA THR A 147 2.81 -8.22 -7.66
C THR A 147 3.30 -8.66 -6.27
N GLY A 148 2.99 -9.89 -5.83
CA GLY A 148 3.53 -10.43 -4.59
C GLY A 148 5.06 -10.55 -4.59
N LEU A 149 5.64 -11.01 -5.70
CA LEU A 149 7.10 -11.06 -5.89
C LEU A 149 7.73 -9.66 -5.95
N LEU A 150 7.09 -8.71 -6.64
CA LEU A 150 7.55 -7.32 -6.69
C LEU A 150 7.47 -6.66 -5.31
N GLY A 151 6.56 -7.08 -4.43
CA GLY A 151 6.52 -6.63 -3.04
C GLY A 151 7.78 -6.92 -2.23
N LEU A 152 8.55 -7.95 -2.60
CA LEU A 152 9.87 -8.18 -1.98
C LEU A 152 10.85 -7.04 -2.25
N THR A 153 10.66 -6.25 -3.30
CA THR A 153 11.54 -5.11 -3.56
C THR A 153 11.43 -4.04 -2.48
N LEU A 154 10.31 -3.96 -1.75
CA LEU A 154 10.15 -3.04 -0.61
C LEU A 154 11.13 -3.35 0.54
N VAL A 155 11.67 -4.58 0.61
CA VAL A 155 12.71 -4.94 1.59
C VAL A 155 13.97 -4.07 1.42
N VAL A 156 14.18 -3.47 0.24
CA VAL A 156 15.27 -2.52 0.02
C VAL A 156 15.23 -1.35 1.00
N PHE A 157 14.05 -0.87 1.39
CA PHE A 157 13.91 0.23 2.36
C PHE A 157 14.33 -0.21 3.75
N LEU A 158 13.96 -1.42 4.15
CA LEU A 158 14.40 -1.99 5.43
C LEU A 158 15.92 -2.10 5.47
N VAL A 159 16.53 -2.65 4.41
CA VAL A 159 17.99 -2.74 4.27
C VAL A 159 18.63 -1.35 4.27
N ALA A 160 18.04 -0.37 3.58
CA ALA A 160 18.53 1.00 3.53
C ALA A 160 18.58 1.65 4.92
N VAL A 161 17.55 1.49 5.76
CA VAL A 161 17.57 1.99 7.14
C VAL A 161 18.77 1.44 7.92
N PHE A 162 19.04 0.14 7.81
CA PHE A 162 20.19 -0.48 8.49
C PHE A 162 21.53 0.03 7.95
N LEU A 163 21.65 0.19 6.63
CA LEU A 163 22.89 0.68 5.99
C LEU A 163 23.15 2.16 6.25
N LEU A 164 22.11 2.97 6.44
CA LEU A 164 22.23 4.37 6.82
C LEU A 164 22.74 4.55 8.26
N GLY A 165 22.69 3.50 9.09
CA GLY A 165 23.24 3.49 10.45
C GLY A 165 22.74 4.63 11.34
N PRO A 166 21.42 4.86 11.46
CA PRO A 166 20.89 5.95 12.26
C PRO A 166 21.15 5.75 13.75
N ASP A 167 21.08 6.83 14.53
CA ASP A 167 20.99 6.73 15.97
C ASP A 167 19.61 6.15 16.34
N TRP A 168 19.60 4.89 16.75
CA TRP A 168 18.38 4.17 17.15
C TRP A 168 17.70 4.79 18.38
N GLY A 169 18.45 5.48 19.24
CA GLY A 169 17.91 6.21 20.38
C GLY A 169 17.10 7.43 19.93
N ASP A 170 17.63 8.19 18.97
CA ASP A 170 16.94 9.35 18.40
C ASP A 170 15.70 8.93 17.59
N LEU A 171 15.83 7.92 16.71
CA LEU A 171 14.68 7.36 16.00
C LEU A 171 13.61 6.82 16.95
N GLY A 172 14.01 6.13 18.02
CA GLY A 172 13.11 5.63 19.04
C GLY A 172 12.39 6.75 19.79
N GLY A 173 13.08 7.86 20.07
CA GLY A 173 12.50 9.06 20.68
C GLY A 173 11.43 9.72 19.83
N GLN A 174 11.57 9.66 18.50
CA GLN A 174 10.59 10.20 17.55
C GLN A 174 9.31 9.38 17.41
N LEU A 175 9.25 8.16 17.96
CA LEU A 175 8.02 7.34 17.96
C LEU A 175 6.91 7.95 18.83
N VAL A 176 7.25 8.86 19.74
CA VAL A 176 6.27 9.57 20.57
C VAL A 176 5.50 10.55 19.68
N PRO A 177 4.15 10.47 19.64
CA PRO A 177 3.34 11.37 18.84
C PRO A 177 3.55 12.82 19.27
N HIS A 178 4.02 13.64 18.33
CA HIS A 178 4.20 15.07 18.55
C HIS A 178 3.90 15.83 17.26
N VAL A 179 3.49 17.09 17.41
CA VAL A 179 3.31 18.02 16.29
C VAL A 179 4.62 18.80 16.15
N PRO A 180 5.34 18.71 15.02
CA PRO A 180 6.58 19.46 14.80
C PRO A 180 6.36 20.97 14.93
N GLN A 181 7.40 21.69 15.35
CA GLN A 181 7.35 23.14 15.44
C GLN A 181 7.18 23.75 14.04
N GLY A 182 6.14 24.56 13.84
CA GLY A 182 5.79 25.13 12.53
C GLY A 182 4.61 24.43 11.84
N GLU A 183 4.21 23.25 12.31
CA GLU A 183 3.04 22.54 11.79
C GLU A 183 1.78 22.83 12.59
N THR A 184 0.65 22.84 11.89
CA THR A 184 -0.66 22.99 12.55
C THR A 184 -1.22 21.61 12.93
N ILE A 185 -2.05 21.59 13.97
CA ILE A 185 -2.80 20.38 14.36
C ILE A 185 -3.67 19.88 13.19
N ALA A 186 -4.20 20.80 12.37
CA ALA A 186 -4.98 20.45 11.19
C ALA A 186 -4.13 19.72 10.13
N THR A 187 -2.90 20.17 9.88
CA THR A 187 -1.97 19.48 8.98
C THR A 187 -1.62 18.10 9.52
N TYR A 188 -1.27 18.00 10.80
CA TYR A 188 -0.95 16.73 11.45
C TYR A 188 -2.12 15.74 11.35
N ALA A 189 -3.35 16.20 11.64
CA ALA A 189 -4.55 15.38 11.53
C ALA A 189 -4.84 14.96 10.08
N PHE A 190 -4.62 15.85 9.10
CA PHE A 190 -4.78 15.52 7.68
C PHE A 190 -3.85 14.37 7.27
N TYR A 191 -2.56 14.43 7.62
CA TYR A 191 -1.62 13.36 7.30
C TYR A 191 -1.85 12.09 8.12
N ALA A 192 -2.33 12.19 9.35
CA ALA A 192 -2.78 11.02 10.12
C ALA A 192 -3.95 10.32 9.42
N ILE A 193 -4.94 11.07 8.94
CA ILE A 193 -6.08 10.48 8.21
C ILE A 193 -5.63 9.90 6.86
N ALA A 194 -4.75 10.59 6.14
CA ALA A 194 -4.20 10.11 4.87
C ALA A 194 -3.42 8.80 5.05
N LEU A 195 -2.55 8.75 6.06
CA LEU A 195 -1.75 7.56 6.38
C LEU A 195 -2.62 6.39 6.86
N PHE A 196 -3.65 6.67 7.65
CA PHE A 196 -4.64 5.66 8.05
C PHE A 196 -5.41 5.12 6.84
N GLY A 197 -5.82 6.00 5.92
CA GLY A 197 -6.52 5.62 4.69
C GLY A 197 -5.66 4.79 3.74
N ALA A 198 -4.37 5.15 3.62
CA ALA A 198 -3.39 4.38 2.84
C ALA A 198 -3.16 2.98 3.45
N ALA A 199 -3.08 2.86 4.77
CA ALA A 199 -2.91 1.58 5.46
C ALA A 199 -4.18 0.70 5.48
N MET A 200 -5.37 1.28 5.31
CA MET A 200 -6.65 0.57 5.26
C MET A 200 -7.35 0.72 3.90
N THR A 201 -6.66 0.33 2.84
CA THR A 201 -7.17 0.41 1.46
C THR A 201 -8.48 -0.36 1.29
N PRO A 202 -9.63 0.31 1.04
CA PRO A 202 -10.94 -0.35 1.04
C PRO A 202 -11.12 -1.40 -0.06
N TYR A 203 -10.36 -1.30 -1.15
CA TYR A 203 -10.44 -2.23 -2.27
C TYR A 203 -9.88 -3.61 -1.93
N GLU A 204 -8.93 -3.70 -1.00
CA GLU A 204 -8.33 -4.96 -0.56
C GLU A 204 -9.38 -5.91 0.01
N VAL A 205 -10.41 -5.37 0.66
CA VAL A 205 -11.54 -6.14 1.18
C VAL A 205 -12.25 -6.89 0.07
N PHE A 206 -12.57 -6.17 -1.01
CA PHE A 206 -13.29 -6.75 -2.14
C PHE A 206 -12.40 -7.75 -2.85
N PHE A 207 -11.14 -7.37 -3.12
CA PHE A 207 -10.14 -8.24 -3.73
C PHE A 207 -9.93 -9.54 -2.94
N PHE A 208 -9.73 -9.44 -1.62
CA PHE A 208 -9.53 -10.60 -0.74
C PHE A 208 -10.79 -11.48 -0.69
N SER A 209 -11.98 -10.87 -0.61
CA SER A 209 -13.23 -11.63 -0.61
C SER A 209 -13.52 -12.31 -1.95
N SER A 210 -13.22 -11.67 -3.09
CA SER A 210 -13.42 -12.27 -4.42
C SER A 210 -12.38 -13.33 -4.71
N GLY A 211 -11.12 -13.09 -4.37
CA GLY A 211 -10.03 -14.08 -4.50
C GLY A 211 -10.32 -15.33 -3.69
N ALA A 212 -10.82 -15.17 -2.45
CA ALA A 212 -11.26 -16.31 -1.63
C ALA A 212 -12.37 -17.15 -2.30
N ILE A 213 -13.28 -16.52 -3.06
CA ILE A 213 -14.33 -17.25 -3.81
C ILE A 213 -13.75 -17.93 -5.06
N GLU A 214 -12.86 -17.25 -5.78
CA GLU A 214 -12.21 -17.78 -6.99
C GLU A 214 -11.31 -18.98 -6.68
N ASP A 215 -10.60 -18.94 -5.55
CA ASP A 215 -9.78 -20.03 -5.04
C ASP A 215 -10.60 -21.14 -4.35
N GLY A 216 -11.91 -20.95 -4.19
CA GLY A 216 -12.81 -21.92 -3.57
C GLY A 216 -12.53 -22.16 -2.08
N TRP A 217 -12.17 -21.11 -1.35
CA TRP A 217 -11.85 -21.21 0.09
C TRP A 217 -13.01 -21.80 0.88
N THR A 218 -12.67 -22.71 1.78
CA THR A 218 -13.60 -23.32 2.72
C THR A 218 -13.23 -22.95 4.16
N ALA A 219 -14.08 -23.33 5.13
CA ALA A 219 -13.78 -23.16 6.55
C ALA A 219 -12.45 -23.80 6.99
N LYS A 220 -11.91 -24.76 6.24
CA LYS A 220 -10.62 -25.43 6.52
C LYS A 220 -9.43 -24.53 6.18
N ASP A 221 -9.56 -23.67 5.19
CA ASP A 221 -8.50 -22.78 4.70
C ASP A 221 -8.35 -21.53 5.59
N LEU A 222 -9.36 -21.28 6.43
CA LEU A 222 -9.41 -20.13 7.31
C LEU A 222 -8.24 -20.08 8.31
N ALA A 223 -7.76 -21.22 8.81
CA ALA A 223 -6.61 -21.22 9.72
C ALA A 223 -5.33 -20.74 9.02
N GLN A 224 -5.12 -21.17 7.77
CA GLN A 224 -3.99 -20.75 6.96
C GLN A 224 -4.13 -19.27 6.53
N SER A 225 -5.34 -18.87 6.11
CA SER A 225 -5.65 -17.48 5.78
C SER A 225 -5.36 -16.55 6.96
N LYS A 226 -5.78 -16.91 8.18
CA LYS A 226 -5.49 -16.13 9.39
C LYS A 226 -3.98 -15.97 9.64
N ALA A 227 -3.20 -17.03 9.43
CA ALA A 227 -1.75 -16.95 9.57
C ALA A 227 -1.14 -16.03 8.52
N ASN A 228 -1.58 -16.12 7.26
CA ASN A 228 -1.12 -15.24 6.19
C ASN A 228 -1.47 -13.77 6.47
N VAL A 229 -2.69 -13.48 6.95
CA VAL A 229 -3.14 -12.13 7.33
C VAL A 229 -2.28 -11.59 8.48
N PHE A 230 -2.13 -12.34 9.57
CA PHE A 230 -1.37 -11.88 10.74
C PHE A 230 0.14 -11.87 10.57
N VAL A 231 0.68 -12.41 9.49
CA VAL A 231 2.10 -12.31 9.15
C VAL A 231 2.32 -11.28 8.05
N GLY A 232 1.55 -11.35 6.96
CA GLY A 232 1.67 -10.49 5.79
C GLY A 232 1.41 -9.02 6.09
N PHE A 233 0.27 -8.67 6.69
CA PHE A 233 -0.05 -7.27 6.97
C PHE A 233 0.93 -6.60 7.96
N PRO A 234 1.36 -7.26 9.06
CA PRO A 234 2.40 -6.69 9.91
C PRO A 234 3.76 -6.54 9.23
N LEU A 235 4.13 -7.47 8.34
CA LEU A 235 5.34 -7.30 7.53
C LEU A 235 5.21 -6.11 6.57
N GLY A 236 4.05 -5.95 5.91
CA GLY A 236 3.76 -4.77 5.10
C GLY A 236 3.87 -3.47 5.89
N GLY A 237 3.24 -3.40 7.06
CA GLY A 237 3.34 -2.24 7.95
C GLY A 237 4.77 -1.94 8.42
N LEU A 238 5.59 -2.97 8.67
CA LEU A 238 7.01 -2.79 8.96
C LEU A 238 7.76 -2.16 7.79
N LEU A 239 7.43 -2.55 6.56
CA LEU A 239 8.01 -1.98 5.33
C LEU A 239 7.56 -0.53 5.14
N SER A 240 6.28 -0.20 5.39
CA SER A 240 5.77 1.17 5.40
C SER A 240 6.52 2.06 6.41
N ILE A 241 6.75 1.54 7.63
CA ILE A 241 7.58 2.23 8.64
C ILE A 241 9.02 2.40 8.16
N ALA A 242 9.60 1.40 7.48
CA ALA A 242 10.95 1.51 6.94
C ALA A 242 11.05 2.59 5.83
N ILE A 243 10.01 2.76 5.02
CA ILE A 243 9.92 3.86 4.03
C ILE A 243 9.92 5.20 4.76
N ALA A 244 9.05 5.35 5.77
CA ALA A 244 8.99 6.57 6.58
C ALA A 244 10.35 6.86 7.25
N ALA A 245 10.98 5.84 7.85
CA ALA A 245 12.31 5.97 8.46
C ALA A 245 13.39 6.39 7.46
N CYS A 246 13.39 5.84 6.24
CA CYS A 246 14.32 6.29 5.19
C CYS A 246 14.12 7.78 4.87
N ALA A 247 12.88 8.23 4.73
CA ALA A 247 12.58 9.64 4.50
C ALA A 247 12.99 10.51 5.69
N THR A 248 12.75 10.07 6.92
CA THR A 248 13.21 10.73 8.15
C THR A 248 14.73 10.87 8.20
N ILE A 249 15.48 9.85 7.82
CA ILE A 249 16.96 9.88 7.92
C ILE A 249 17.58 10.72 6.81
N VAL A 250 17.02 10.65 5.59
CA VAL A 250 17.64 11.23 4.40
C VAL A 250 17.11 12.64 4.06
N LEU A 251 15.80 12.84 4.19
CA LEU A 251 15.09 14.03 3.68
C LEU A 251 14.82 15.06 4.78
N LEU A 252 14.38 14.62 5.96
CA LEU A 252 14.03 15.51 7.07
C LEU A 252 15.20 16.44 7.49
N PRO A 253 16.47 15.98 7.63
CA PRO A 253 17.58 16.87 8.01
C PRO A 253 17.99 17.86 6.92
N ARG A 254 17.45 17.71 5.71
CA ARG A 254 17.71 18.58 4.56
C ARG A 254 16.56 19.53 4.27
N ASP A 255 15.51 19.52 5.09
CA ASP A 255 14.25 20.26 4.87
C ASP A 255 13.67 20.04 3.46
N ILE A 256 13.85 18.83 2.90
CA ILE A 256 13.31 18.47 1.59
C ILE A 256 11.90 17.93 1.80
N GLU A 257 10.91 18.79 1.58
CA GLU A 257 9.51 18.37 1.54
C GLU A 257 9.21 17.57 0.26
N VAL A 258 8.60 16.39 0.41
CA VAL A 258 8.13 15.58 -0.72
C VAL A 258 6.81 16.18 -1.25
N THR A 259 6.85 17.34 -1.90
CA THR A 259 5.63 18.03 -2.38
C THR A 259 5.31 17.82 -3.86
N SER A 260 6.22 17.29 -4.69
CA SER A 260 5.98 16.85 -6.09
C SER A 260 7.26 16.27 -6.71
N PRO A 261 7.19 15.56 -7.87
CA PRO A 261 8.39 15.23 -8.67
C PRO A 261 9.29 16.45 -8.88
N PRO A 262 10.60 16.24 -9.16
CA PRO A 262 11.51 17.33 -9.38
C PRO A 262 10.95 18.22 -10.48
N ARG A 263 10.48 19.43 -10.11
CA ARG A 263 10.29 20.49 -11.08
C ARG A 263 11.65 20.68 -11.72
N SER A 264 11.72 20.40 -13.02
CA SER A 264 12.76 20.98 -13.87
C SER A 264 12.57 22.49 -13.89
N SER A 265 12.98 23.17 -12.82
CA SER A 265 13.08 24.62 -12.82
C SER A 265 14.38 25.01 -13.51
N CYS A 266 14.24 25.23 -14.80
CA CYS A 266 14.97 26.25 -15.54
C CYS A 266 15.19 27.48 -14.64
N PRO A 267 16.39 28.09 -14.60
CA PRO A 267 16.63 29.26 -13.77
C PRO A 267 15.74 30.42 -14.22
N SER A 268 14.90 30.93 -13.32
CA SER A 268 14.22 32.20 -13.54
C SER A 268 15.24 33.32 -13.59
N PRO A 269 15.12 34.30 -14.50
CA PRO A 269 16.04 35.43 -14.56
C PRO A 269 15.92 36.25 -13.28
N THR A 270 17.07 36.56 -12.68
CA THR A 270 17.25 37.50 -11.58
C THR A 270 16.54 38.83 -11.91
N PRO A 271 15.72 39.40 -11.01
CA PRO A 271 15.34 40.79 -11.15
C PRO A 271 16.56 41.65 -10.83
N ALA A 272 17.08 42.35 -11.83
CA ALA A 272 18.01 43.44 -11.63
C ALA A 272 17.23 44.65 -11.09
N ALA A 273 17.44 45.00 -9.82
CA ALA A 273 17.40 46.36 -9.27
C ALA A 273 17.88 46.33 -7.81
#